data_AF-A0A4R0J8A1-F1
#
_entry.id   AF-A0A4R0J8A1-F1
#
_cell.length_a   1.000
_cell.length_b   1.000
_cell.length_c   1.000
_cell.angle_alpha   90.00
_cell.angle_beta   90.00
_cell.angle_gamma   90.00
#
_symmetry.space_group_name_H-M   'P 1'
#
loop_
_entity.id
_entity.type
_entity.pdbx_description
1 polymer ?
#
loop_
_entity_poly.entity_id
_entity_poly.type
_entity_poly.pdbx_seq_one_letter_code
_entity_poly.pdbx_strand_id
1 'polypeptide(L)'
;MWMIAVLTSVGLAVGAGLLALISQPDTGLDDLERESANWRQVDAEVLSVLRAGNRTFLLVRFPVGTSLIRNDVRYPLPGPVPYAGQRVPIKYDPVAPARVVFDLHPETRRTPNPAGQSH
;
A
#
# COMPACT_ATOMS: atom_id res chain seq x y z
N MET A 1 19.33 35.32 35.38
CA MET A 1 18.12 34.46 35.38
C MET A 1 17.41 34.71 34.06
N TRP A 2 17.08 33.63 33.33
CA TRP A 2 16.32 33.57 32.07
C TRP A 2 17.00 34.03 30.77
N MET A 3 17.44 33.07 29.95
CA MET A 3 16.97 32.88 28.56
C MET A 3 17.71 31.69 27.93
N ILE A 4 17.26 30.47 28.24
CA ILE A 4 17.46 29.31 27.37
C ILE A 4 16.17 29.20 26.58
N ALA A 5 16.14 29.78 25.39
CA ALA A 5 14.98 29.69 24.50
C ALA A 5 15.42 29.82 23.03
N VAL A 6 16.36 28.98 22.59
CA VAL A 6 16.61 28.77 21.16
C VAL A 6 16.91 27.30 20.92
N LEU A 7 15.93 26.43 21.17
CA LEU A 7 16.06 25.01 20.84
C LEU A 7 14.71 24.30 20.68
N THR A 8 13.76 24.93 19.97
CA THR A 8 12.46 24.33 19.64
C THR A 8 11.94 24.80 18.29
N SER A 9 12.74 24.64 17.23
CA SER A 9 12.25 24.93 15.86
C SER A 9 12.83 24.00 14.81
N VAL A 10 12.93 22.71 15.11
CA VAL A 10 13.14 21.66 14.09
C VAL A 10 12.22 20.49 14.44
N GLY A 11 10.92 20.64 14.19
CA GLY A 11 9.97 19.58 14.55
C GLY A 11 8.57 19.69 13.96
N LEU A 12 8.35 20.57 12.97
CA LEU A 12 7.00 20.89 12.50
C LEU A 12 6.86 21.00 10.97
N ALA A 13 7.82 20.45 10.21
CA ALA A 13 7.74 20.45 8.74
C ALA A 13 7.34 19.09 8.14
N VAL A 14 7.51 17.98 8.87
CA VAL A 14 7.18 16.64 8.34
C VAL A 14 5.69 16.29 8.48
N GLY A 15 4.97 16.94 9.40
CA GLY A 15 3.54 16.67 9.65
C GLY A 15 2.55 17.39 8.72
N ALA A 16 2.97 18.48 8.08
CA ALA A 16 2.07 19.31 7.26
C ALA A 16 1.82 18.73 5.86
N GLY A 17 2.76 17.96 5.31
CA GLY A 17 2.57 17.28 4.02
C GLY A 17 1.51 16.18 4.05
N LEU A 18 1.23 15.62 5.24
CA LEU A 18 0.28 14.52 5.42
C LEU A 18 -1.19 14.98 5.40
N LEU A 19 -1.47 16.23 5.76
CA LEU A 19 -2.84 16.76 5.85
C LEU A 19 -3.38 17.28 4.50
N ALA A 20 -2.52 17.71 3.58
CA ALA A 20 -2.94 18.22 2.27
C ALA A 20 -3.46 17.13 1.32
N LEU A 21 -3.09 15.86 1.53
CA LEU A 21 -3.55 14.72 0.71
C LEU A 21 -4.95 14.21 1.08
N ILE A 22 -5.53 14.67 2.20
CA ILE A 22 -6.80 14.14 2.69
C ILE A 22 -8.00 14.74 1.92
N SER A 23 -7.83 15.92 1.30
CA SER A 23 -8.92 16.66 0.64
C SER A 23 -8.98 16.51 -0.88
N GLN A 24 -8.11 15.72 -1.52
CA GLN A 24 -8.28 15.45 -2.95
C GLN A 24 -9.41 14.43 -3.19
N PRO A 25 -10.35 14.74 -4.10
CA PRO A 25 -11.35 13.77 -4.53
C PRO A 25 -10.66 12.54 -5.13
N ASP A 26 -11.26 11.36 -4.94
CA ASP A 26 -10.73 10.02 -5.27
C ASP A 26 -10.41 9.77 -6.76
N THR A 27 -10.52 10.80 -7.62
CA THR A 27 -10.30 10.74 -9.07
C THR A 27 -8.95 10.15 -9.45
N GLY A 28 -7.90 10.41 -8.66
CA GLY A 28 -6.56 9.88 -8.93
C GLY A 28 -6.41 8.37 -8.68
N LEU A 29 -7.32 7.75 -7.92
CA LEU A 29 -7.27 6.31 -7.64
C LEU A 29 -7.96 5.50 -8.73
N ASP A 30 -9.08 5.99 -9.28
CA ASP A 30 -9.77 5.33 -10.38
C ASP A 30 -8.87 5.24 -11.63
N ASP A 31 -8.08 6.29 -11.89
CA ASP A 31 -7.10 6.30 -12.97
C ASP A 31 -5.92 5.34 -12.66
N LEU A 32 -5.48 5.28 -11.41
CA LEU A 32 -4.41 4.37 -10.98
C LEU A 32 -4.82 2.90 -11.07
N GLU A 33 -6.07 2.57 -10.70
CA GLU A 33 -6.60 1.22 -10.81
C GLU A 33 -6.65 0.77 -12.28
N ARG A 34 -7.09 1.64 -13.19
CA ARG A 34 -7.07 1.34 -14.65
C ARG A 34 -5.65 1.13 -15.17
N GLU A 35 -4.71 1.98 -14.77
CA GLU A 35 -3.31 1.86 -15.18
C GLU A 35 -2.66 0.58 -14.62
N SER A 36 -3.07 0.17 -13.43
CA SER A 36 -2.53 -1.00 -12.73
C SER A 36 -2.86 -2.35 -13.36
N ALA A 37 -3.68 -2.38 -14.41
CA ALA A 37 -4.08 -3.62 -15.08
C ALA A 37 -2.89 -4.49 -15.52
N ASN A 38 -1.79 -3.86 -15.95
CA ASN A 38 -0.57 -4.55 -16.43
C ASN A 38 0.59 -4.52 -15.41
N TRP A 39 0.34 -4.04 -14.20
CA TRP A 39 1.38 -3.95 -13.18
C TRP A 39 1.76 -5.31 -12.61
N ARG A 40 2.93 -5.38 -11.98
CA ARG A 40 3.42 -6.63 -11.40
C ARG A 40 2.70 -6.91 -10.09
N GLN A 41 2.18 -8.12 -9.95
CA GLN A 41 1.56 -8.59 -8.72
C GLN A 41 2.61 -9.18 -7.76
N VAL A 42 2.46 -8.92 -6.47
CA VAL A 42 3.30 -9.51 -5.41
C VAL A 42 2.53 -9.58 -4.09
N ASP A 43 2.90 -10.54 -3.24
CA ASP A 43 2.41 -10.59 -1.86
C ASP A 43 3.26 -9.67 -0.98
N ALA A 44 2.61 -8.67 -0.38
CA ALA A 44 3.24 -7.74 0.55
C ALA A 44 2.86 -8.08 1.99
N GLU A 45 3.81 -7.90 2.91
CA GLU A 45 3.58 -8.03 4.35
C GLU A 45 3.06 -6.71 4.92
N VAL A 46 1.95 -6.75 5.63
CA VAL A 46 1.40 -5.59 6.33
C VAL A 46 2.26 -5.30 7.57
N LEU A 47 2.84 -4.11 7.66
CA LEU A 47 3.60 -3.66 8.83
C LEU A 47 2.70 -2.94 9.84
N SER A 48 1.78 -2.11 9.37
CA SER A 48 0.81 -1.40 10.22
C SER A 48 -0.44 -1.02 9.44
N VAL A 49 -1.49 -0.66 10.19
CA VAL A 49 -2.80 -0.29 9.65
C VAL A 49 -3.17 1.07 10.23
N LEU A 50 -3.47 2.03 9.34
CA LEU A 50 -3.95 3.35 9.69
C LEU A 50 -5.41 3.50 9.24
N ARG A 51 -6.30 3.87 10.16
CA ARG A 51 -7.69 4.23 9.85
C ARG A 51 -7.88 5.73 9.99
N ALA A 52 -8.33 6.38 8.93
CA ALA A 52 -8.58 7.82 8.88
C ALA A 52 -9.99 8.05 8.31
N GLY A 53 -10.96 8.28 9.19
CA GLY A 53 -12.37 8.39 8.81
C GLY A 53 -12.90 7.09 8.19
N ASN A 54 -13.41 7.17 6.96
CA ASN A 54 -13.88 6.02 6.18
C ASN A 54 -12.79 5.38 5.31
N ARG A 55 -11.53 5.80 5.41
CA ARG A 55 -10.40 5.27 4.64
C ARG A 55 -9.52 4.43 5.54
N THR A 56 -9.01 3.33 4.98
CA THR A 56 -8.00 2.48 5.63
C THR A 56 -6.76 2.46 4.75
N PHE A 57 -5.59 2.60 5.37
CA PHE A 57 -4.29 2.51 4.72
C PHE A 57 -3.47 1.41 5.40
N LEU A 58 -2.77 0.63 4.59
CA LEU A 58 -1.86 -0.42 5.03
C LEU A 58 -0.45 0.05 4.71
N LEU A 59 0.40 0.18 5.72
CA LEU A 59 1.83 0.27 5.48
C LEU A 59 2.30 -1.14 5.17
N VAL A 60 2.78 -1.40 3.95
CA VAL A 60 3.21 -2.73 3.52
C VAL A 60 4.69 -2.77 3.18
N ARG A 61 5.27 -3.98 3.20
CA ARG A 61 6.63 -4.28 2.78
C ARG A 61 6.64 -5.39 1.75
N PHE A 62 7.35 -5.20 0.64
CA PHE A 62 7.46 -6.20 -0.42
C PHE A 62 8.81 -6.14 -1.15
N PRO A 63 9.26 -7.26 -1.73
CA PRO A 63 10.52 -7.31 -2.48
C PRO A 63 10.36 -6.79 -3.91
N VAL A 64 11.35 -6.06 -4.39
CA VAL A 64 11.53 -5.64 -5.79
C VAL A 64 12.99 -5.90 -6.16
N GLY A 65 13.23 -6.97 -6.92
CA GLY A 65 14.60 -7.46 -7.16
C GLY A 65 15.28 -7.83 -5.84
N THR A 66 16.40 -7.19 -5.53
CA THR A 66 17.16 -7.40 -4.29
C THR A 66 16.78 -6.42 -3.16
N SER A 67 15.88 -5.48 -3.42
CA SER A 67 15.51 -4.43 -2.48
C SER A 67 14.15 -4.70 -1.84
N LEU A 68 13.96 -4.20 -0.62
CA LEU A 68 12.68 -4.19 0.06
C LEU A 68 12.10 -2.78 0.02
N ILE A 69 10.90 -2.65 -0.54
CA ILE A 69 10.15 -1.41 -0.60
C ILE A 69 9.14 -1.38 0.53
N ARG A 70 8.93 -0.19 1.10
CA ARG A 70 7.84 0.09 2.04
C ARG A 70 6.93 1.15 1.44
N ASN A 71 5.63 0.94 1.54
CA ASN A 71 4.67 1.88 0.96
C ASN A 71 3.31 1.85 1.67
N ASP A 72 2.61 2.98 1.63
CA ASP A 72 1.24 3.09 2.09
C ASP A 72 0.29 2.74 0.95
N VAL A 73 -0.54 1.73 1.18
CA VAL A 73 -1.51 1.23 0.21
C VAL A 73 -2.90 1.46 0.76
N ARG A 74 -3.76 2.11 -0.01
CA ARG A 74 -5.16 2.26 0.37
C ARG A 74 -5.84 0.89 0.32
N TYR A 75 -6.47 0.51 1.43
CA TYR A 75 -7.29 -0.68 1.49
C TYR A 75 -8.72 -0.35 1.05
N PRO A 76 -9.26 -1.04 0.03
CA PRO A 76 -10.64 -0.86 -0.39
C PRO A 76 -11.59 -1.45 0.66
N LEU A 77 -12.60 -0.67 1.05
CA LEU A 77 -13.76 -1.15 1.81
C LEU A 77 -14.90 -1.46 0.82
N PRO A 78 -15.81 -2.40 1.12
CA PRO A 78 -15.98 -3.13 2.38
C PRO A 78 -15.21 -4.46 2.41
N GLY A 79 -14.50 -4.72 3.51
CA GLY A 79 -13.82 -6.00 3.73
C GLY A 79 -13.18 -6.11 5.11
N PRO A 80 -12.82 -7.31 5.57
CA PRO A 80 -12.07 -7.49 6.81
C PRO A 80 -10.71 -6.81 6.65
N VAL A 81 -10.40 -5.86 7.53
CA VAL A 81 -9.12 -5.14 7.46
C VAL A 81 -7.98 -6.09 7.86
N PRO A 82 -6.94 -6.24 7.03
CA PRO A 82 -5.78 -7.07 7.34
C PRO A 82 -5.08 -6.64 8.63
N TYR A 83 -4.42 -7.58 9.31
CA TYR A 83 -3.61 -7.29 10.51
C TYR A 83 -2.11 -7.24 10.21
N ALA A 84 -1.32 -6.63 11.10
CA ALA A 84 0.14 -6.58 10.95
C ALA A 84 0.76 -7.99 10.96
N GLY A 85 1.68 -8.25 10.05
CA GLY A 85 2.27 -9.56 9.76
C GLY A 85 1.49 -10.38 8.72
N GLN A 86 0.26 -10.00 8.39
CA GLN A 86 -0.51 -10.67 7.34
C GLN A 86 0.09 -10.34 5.96
N ARG A 87 0.06 -11.33 5.05
CA ARG A 87 0.38 -11.10 3.64
C ARG A 87 -0.87 -10.75 2.85
N VAL A 88 -0.76 -9.73 2.01
CA VAL A 88 -1.85 -9.23 1.16
C VAL A 88 -1.36 -9.07 -0.27
N PRO A 89 -2.22 -9.33 -1.26
CA PRO A 89 -1.84 -9.16 -2.65
C PRO A 89 -1.88 -7.67 -3.02
N ILE A 90 -0.83 -7.22 -3.69
CA ILE A 90 -0.72 -5.86 -4.22
C ILE A 90 -0.24 -5.91 -5.67
N LYS A 91 -0.42 -4.81 -6.40
CA LYS A 91 0.23 -4.56 -7.68
C LYS A 91 1.14 -3.35 -7.57
N TYR A 92 2.30 -3.39 -8.22
CA TYR A 92 3.22 -2.26 -8.29
C TYR A 92 3.70 -2.00 -9.71
N ASP A 93 3.96 -0.73 -10.01
CA ASP A 93 4.57 -0.31 -11.28
C ASP A 93 6.06 -0.72 -11.30
N PRO A 94 6.51 -1.57 -12.23
CA PRO A 94 7.90 -2.01 -12.28
C PRO A 94 8.89 -0.88 -12.62
N VAL A 95 8.42 0.20 -13.25
CA VAL A 95 9.24 1.38 -13.58
C VAL A 95 9.27 2.37 -12.43
N ALA A 96 8.20 2.43 -11.62
CA ALA A 96 8.11 3.27 -10.43
C ALA A 96 7.56 2.48 -9.22
N PRO A 97 8.38 1.65 -8.53
CA PRO A 97 7.88 0.71 -7.51
C PRO A 97 7.24 1.34 -6.27
N ALA A 98 7.35 2.65 -6.09
CA ALA A 98 6.61 3.41 -5.10
C ALA A 98 5.14 3.69 -5.51
N ARG A 99 4.71 3.26 -6.70
CA ARG A 99 3.31 3.27 -7.11
C ARG A 99 2.74 1.89 -6.87
N VAL A 100 1.83 1.78 -5.91
CA VAL A 100 1.30 0.50 -5.43
C VAL A 100 -0.20 0.61 -5.23
N VAL A 101 -0.92 -0.44 -5.62
CA VAL A 101 -2.36 -0.58 -5.37
C VAL A 101 -2.66 -1.93 -4.73
N PHE A 102 -3.74 -1.98 -3.95
CA PHE A 102 -4.24 -3.23 -3.40
C PHE A 102 -4.87 -4.06 -4.52
N ASP A 103 -4.58 -5.37 -4.57
CA ASP A 103 -5.18 -6.24 -5.57
C ASP A 103 -6.48 -6.86 -5.06
N LEU A 104 -7.62 -6.31 -5.51
CA LEU A 104 -8.96 -6.81 -5.18
C LEU A 104 -9.29 -8.15 -5.84
N HIS A 105 -8.65 -8.43 -6.98
CA HIS A 105 -8.88 -9.62 -7.77
C HIS A 105 -7.54 -10.30 -7.97
N PRO A 106 -6.95 -10.88 -6.91
CA PRO A 106 -5.77 -11.70 -7.06
C PRO A 106 -6.20 -12.91 -7.86
N GLU A 107 -6.05 -12.83 -9.19
CA GLU A 107 -6.37 -13.91 -10.11
C GLU A 107 -5.92 -15.22 -9.48
N THR A 108 -6.87 -16.13 -9.35
CA THR A 108 -6.87 -17.38 -8.60
C THR A 108 -5.67 -18.23 -8.96
N ARG A 109 -4.49 -17.88 -8.43
CA ARG A 109 -3.25 -18.54 -8.82
C ARG A 109 -3.14 -19.84 -8.04
N ARG A 110 -3.60 -20.91 -8.69
CA ARG A 110 -3.27 -22.35 -8.55
C ARG A 110 -4.43 -23.23 -8.04
N THR A 111 -5.00 -23.96 -9.00
CA THR A 111 -4.57 -25.35 -9.17
C THR A 111 -4.35 -25.61 -10.67
N PRO A 112 -3.17 -26.04 -11.11
CA PRO A 112 -3.11 -26.76 -12.38
C PRO A 112 -3.97 -28.00 -12.19
N ASN A 113 -5.02 -28.14 -13.01
CA ASN A 113 -5.81 -29.36 -13.07
C ASN A 113 -4.84 -30.53 -13.33
N PRO A 114 -4.71 -31.54 -12.47
CA PRO A 114 -4.00 -32.77 -12.80
C PRO A 114 -4.87 -33.59 -13.76
N ALA A 115 -5.23 -33.02 -14.91
CA ALA A 115 -5.77 -33.76 -16.03
C ALA A 115 -4.60 -34.46 -16.72
N GLY A 116 -4.15 -35.55 -16.11
CA GLY A 116 -2.99 -36.29 -16.56
C GLY A 116 -2.77 -37.57 -15.76
N GLN A 117 -3.85 -38.29 -15.43
CA GLN A 117 -3.78 -39.68 -14.99
C GLN A 117 -5.17 -40.33 -15.13
N SER A 118 -5.40 -40.98 -16.26
CA SER A 118 -6.35 -42.10 -16.34
C SER A 118 -6.11 -42.91 -17.61
N HIS A 119 -5.63 -44.14 -17.37
CA HIS A 119 -5.60 -45.32 -18.24
C HIS A 119 -4.66 -45.36 -19.44
#